data_AF-A0A6C0IBD9-F1
#
_entry.id   AF-A0A6C0IBD9-F1
#
_cell.length_a   1.000
_cell.length_b   1.000
_cell.length_c   1.000
_cell.angle_alpha   90.00
_cell.angle_beta   90.00
_cell.angle_gamma   90.00
#
_symmetry.space_group_name_H-M   'P 1'
#
loop_
_entity.id
_entity.type
_entity.pdbx_description
1 polymer ?
#
loop_
_entity_poly.entity_id
_entity_poly.type
_entity_poly.pdbx_seq_one_letter_code
_entity_poly.pdbx_strand_id
1 'polypeptide(L)'
;MPPQQLSQSLQLSSYDYYIRELKIELQNRGINFNNILRLINNQDFEGISAIVNDDIINYLIDRIVYERDIVGRVVSNILRTLELLNDVLIIFDLEPQTSLNKARKLLKKKVFINIFDLAAGRYDRRRRTIGGLKRYLRNNPHKRYPLQLAKENKVLECFLCKMGYDIIRFY
;
A
#
# COMPACT_ATOMS: atom_id res chain seq x y z
N MET A 1 18.15 -4.49 19.90
CA MET A 1 18.76 -3.95 18.67
C MET A 1 17.75 -4.14 17.55
N PRO A 2 17.43 -3.12 16.72
CA PRO A 2 16.59 -3.35 15.56
C PRO A 2 17.34 -4.26 14.56
N PRO A 3 16.66 -5.20 13.86
CA PRO A 3 17.32 -6.09 12.91
C PRO A 3 18.00 -5.30 11.79
N GLN A 4 19.30 -5.54 11.59
CA GLN A 4 20.15 -4.88 10.59
C GLN A 4 19.77 -5.18 9.13
N GLN A 5 18.75 -6.00 8.88
CA GLN A 5 18.23 -6.29 7.53
C GLN A 5 17.00 -5.45 7.12
N LEU A 6 16.39 -4.70 8.05
CA LEU A 6 15.39 -3.66 7.71
C LEU A 6 16.04 -2.37 7.18
N SER A 7 17.38 -2.32 7.11
CA SER A 7 18.18 -1.18 6.67
C SER A 7 18.34 -1.04 5.16
N GLN A 8 17.70 -1.88 4.34
CA GLN A 8 17.37 -1.47 2.98
C GLN A 8 16.09 -0.63 3.06
N SER A 9 16.25 0.64 3.42
CA SER A 9 15.25 1.70 3.28
C SER A 9 14.94 1.91 1.79
N LEU A 10 14.27 0.94 1.18
CA LEU A 10 13.79 0.99 -0.20
C LEU A 10 12.65 2.02 -0.28
N GLN A 11 13.04 3.24 -0.64
CA GLN A 11 12.38 4.18 -1.56
C GLN A 11 10.86 4.42 -1.47
N LEU A 12 10.20 4.19 -0.33
CA LEU A 12 8.81 4.63 -0.15
C LEU A 12 8.64 6.14 0.07
N SER A 13 9.74 6.90 0.16
CA SER A 13 9.72 8.35 -0.02
C SER A 13 9.30 8.74 -1.45
N SER A 14 9.58 7.88 -2.44
CA SER A 14 9.27 8.14 -3.85
C SER A 14 7.77 8.04 -4.14
N TYR A 15 7.03 7.09 -3.55
CA TYR A 15 5.58 7.01 -3.73
C TYR A 15 4.86 8.29 -3.28
N ASP A 16 5.12 8.72 -2.04
CA ASP A 16 4.49 9.92 -1.49
C ASP A 16 4.92 11.19 -2.25
N TYR A 17 6.16 11.21 -2.76
CA TYR A 17 6.65 12.22 -3.68
C TYR A 17 5.80 12.26 -4.96
N TYR A 18 5.70 11.16 -5.71
CA TYR A 18 4.97 11.15 -6.99
C TYR A 18 3.48 11.45 -6.82
N ILE A 19 2.85 11.01 -5.72
CA ILE A 19 1.46 11.38 -5.40
C ILE A 19 1.32 12.89 -5.20
N ARG A 20 2.27 13.52 -4.50
CA ARG A 20 2.26 14.97 -4.27
C ARG A 20 2.50 15.74 -5.56
N GLU A 21 3.51 15.35 -6.34
CA GLU A 21 3.82 15.99 -7.63
C GLU A 21 2.63 15.85 -8.60
N LEU A 22 2.02 14.66 -8.70
CA LEU A 22 0.82 14.45 -9.53
C LEU A 22 -0.31 15.39 -9.09
N LYS A 23 -0.53 15.53 -7.78
CA LYS A 23 -1.56 16.43 -7.26
C LYS A 23 -1.31 17.89 -7.65
N ILE A 24 -0.06 18.34 -7.59
CA ILE A 24 0.34 19.70 -8.00
C ILE A 24 0.11 19.89 -9.51
N GLU A 25 0.61 18.98 -10.33
CA GLU A 25 0.49 19.07 -11.79
C GLU A 25 -0.96 19.05 -12.28
N LEU A 26 -1.81 18.21 -11.68
CA LEU A 26 -3.24 18.19 -11.97
C LEU A 26 -3.93 19.48 -11.52
N GLN A 27 -3.57 20.01 -10.34
CA GLN A 27 -4.12 21.27 -9.84
C GLN A 27 -3.77 22.45 -10.77
N ASN A 28 -2.53 22.51 -11.26
CA ASN A 28 -2.07 23.54 -12.20
C ASN A 28 -2.85 23.53 -13.52
N ARG A 29 -3.44 22.39 -13.90
CA ARG A 29 -4.25 22.21 -15.11
C ARG A 29 -5.77 22.20 -14.84
N GLY A 30 -6.19 22.44 -13.60
CA GLY A 30 -7.61 22.40 -13.22
C GLY A 30 -8.24 21.00 -13.24
N ILE A 31 -7.43 19.94 -13.20
CA ILE A 31 -7.90 18.55 -13.26
C ILE A 31 -8.09 18.01 -11.84
N ASN A 32 -9.21 17.32 -11.61
CA ASN A 32 -9.53 16.77 -10.30
C ASN A 32 -8.65 15.54 -9.96
N PHE A 33 -7.80 15.67 -8.95
CA PHE A 33 -6.93 14.58 -8.47
C PHE A 33 -7.68 13.29 -8.11
N ASN A 34 -8.86 13.38 -7.48
CA ASN A 34 -9.59 12.19 -7.06
C ASN A 34 -10.16 11.42 -8.26
N ASN A 35 -10.53 12.12 -9.34
CA ASN A 35 -10.99 11.48 -10.58
C ASN A 35 -9.85 10.67 -11.21
N ILE A 36 -8.67 11.28 -11.37
CA ILE A 36 -7.48 10.61 -11.91
C ILE A 36 -7.07 9.44 -11.00
N LEU A 37 -7.00 9.65 -9.69
CA LEU A 37 -6.64 8.60 -8.74
C LEU A 37 -7.60 7.40 -8.81
N ARG A 38 -8.90 7.63 -9.01
CA ARG A 38 -9.88 6.55 -9.20
C ARG A 38 -9.56 5.73 -10.45
N LEU A 39 -9.24 6.40 -11.57
CA LEU A 39 -8.87 5.72 -12.81
C LEU A 39 -7.58 4.91 -12.65
N ILE A 40 -6.55 5.48 -12.01
CA ILE A 40 -5.30 4.76 -11.69
C ILE A 40 -5.59 3.52 -10.84
N ASN A 41 -6.47 3.63 -9.84
CA ASN A 41 -6.83 2.50 -8.97
C ASN A 41 -7.60 1.39 -9.70
N ASN A 42 -8.34 1.75 -10.76
CA ASN A 42 -9.08 0.82 -11.60
C ASN A 42 -8.26 0.32 -12.81
N GLN A 43 -7.03 0.82 -12.98
CA GLN A 43 -6.19 0.57 -14.15
C GLN A 43 -6.85 0.99 -15.48
N ASP A 44 -7.69 2.04 -15.42
CA ASP A 44 -8.38 2.59 -16.60
C ASP A 44 -7.47 3.64 -17.29
N PHE A 45 -6.46 3.15 -17.99
CA PHE A 45 -5.48 4.00 -18.68
C PHE A 45 -6.06 4.71 -19.90
N GLU A 46 -7.02 4.11 -20.60
CA GLU A 46 -7.74 4.75 -21.69
C GLU A 46 -8.54 5.96 -21.18
N GLY A 47 -9.25 5.80 -20.05
CA GLY A 47 -9.96 6.89 -19.39
C GLY A 47 -9.03 8.00 -18.89
N ILE A 48 -7.79 7.67 -18.47
CA ILE A 48 -6.77 8.66 -18.13
C ILE A 48 -6.35 9.44 -19.38
N SER A 49 -6.00 8.75 -20.47
CA SER A 49 -5.56 9.37 -21.72
C SER A 49 -6.63 10.27 -22.36
N ALA A 50 -7.91 9.97 -22.13
CA ALA A 50 -9.02 10.83 -22.58
C ALA A 50 -9.11 12.17 -21.81
N ILE A 51 -8.55 12.24 -20.60
CA ILE A 51 -8.57 13.44 -19.75
C ILE A 51 -7.23 14.18 -19.80
N VAL A 52 -6.14 13.42 -19.89
CA VAL A 52 -4.76 13.89 -19.78
C VAL A 52 -4.00 13.50 -21.04
N ASN A 53 -3.57 14.51 -21.80
CA ASN A 53 -2.59 14.36 -22.86
C ASN A 53 -1.35 15.20 -22.52
N ASP A 54 -0.63 14.79 -21.49
CA ASP A 54 0.51 15.53 -20.93
C ASP A 54 1.59 14.55 -20.45
N ASP A 55 2.79 14.69 -21.01
CA ASP A 55 3.91 13.76 -20.77
C ASP A 55 4.36 13.74 -19.30
N ILE A 56 4.31 14.88 -18.61
CA ILE A 56 4.73 14.98 -17.20
C ILE A 56 3.74 14.21 -16.34
N ILE A 57 2.43 14.42 -16.55
CA ILE A 57 1.41 13.69 -15.79
C ILE A 57 1.47 12.19 -16.10
N ASN A 58 1.59 11.81 -17.36
CA ASN A 58 1.69 10.39 -17.75
C ASN A 58 2.90 9.72 -17.08
N TYR A 59 4.06 10.39 -17.11
CA TYR A 59 5.25 9.92 -16.38
C TYR A 59 4.98 9.73 -14.88
N LEU A 60 4.36 10.71 -14.21
CA LEU A 60 4.05 10.60 -12.77
C LEU A 60 3.11 9.43 -12.47
N ILE A 61 2.12 9.20 -13.32
CA ILE A 61 1.19 8.07 -13.20
C ILE A 61 1.93 6.74 -13.34
N ASP A 62 2.80 6.60 -14.35
CA ASP A 62 3.61 5.41 -14.54
C ASP A 62 4.51 5.13 -13.34
N ARG A 63 5.14 6.17 -12.79
CA ARG A 63 5.95 6.05 -11.56
C ARG A 63 5.10 5.61 -10.37
N ILE A 64 3.88 6.13 -10.20
CA ILE A 64 2.95 5.69 -9.13
C ILE A 64 2.59 4.22 -9.28
N VAL A 65 2.30 3.75 -10.50
CA VAL A 65 1.97 2.34 -10.78
C VAL A 65 3.18 1.45 -10.49
N TYR A 66 4.36 1.85 -10.94
CA TYR A 66 5.61 1.14 -10.70
C TYR A 66 5.93 0.99 -9.21
N GLU A 67 5.81 2.08 -8.43
CA GLU A 67 6.02 2.04 -6.98
C GLU A 67 5.01 1.13 -6.26
N ARG A 68 3.77 1.02 -6.76
CA ARG A 68 2.77 0.09 -6.21
C ARG A 68 3.15 -1.37 -6.41
N ASP A 69 3.75 -1.71 -7.56
CA ASP A 69 4.28 -3.06 -7.80
C ASP A 69 5.42 -3.37 -6.81
N ILE A 70 6.37 -2.45 -6.64
CA ILE A 70 7.46 -2.58 -5.65
C ILE A 70 6.89 -2.84 -4.25
N VAL A 71 5.93 -2.04 -3.80
CA VAL A 71 5.28 -2.19 -2.50
C VAL A 71 4.62 -3.57 -2.35
N GLY A 72 3.94 -4.04 -3.39
CA GLY A 72 3.33 -5.37 -3.43
C GLY A 72 4.38 -6.48 -3.25
N ARG A 73 5.50 -6.39 -3.97
CA ARG A 73 6.61 -7.35 -3.89
C ARG A 73 7.26 -7.35 -2.51
N VAL A 74 7.55 -6.17 -1.94
CA VAL A 74 8.14 -6.04 -0.60
C VAL A 74 7.24 -6.70 0.44
N VAL A 75 5.94 -6.35 0.48
CA VAL A 75 5.03 -6.93 1.47
C VAL A 75 4.80 -8.42 1.22
N SER A 76 4.71 -8.86 -0.04
CA SER A 76 4.67 -10.28 -0.34
C SER A 76 5.88 -11.03 0.22
N ASN A 77 7.08 -10.47 0.08
CA ASN A 77 8.31 -11.07 0.62
C ASN A 77 8.24 -11.17 2.15
N ILE A 78 7.86 -10.08 2.84
CA ILE A 78 7.63 -10.08 4.29
C ILE A 78 6.64 -11.19 4.68
N LEU A 79 5.52 -11.31 3.96
CA LEU A 79 4.51 -12.33 4.25
C LEU A 79 4.98 -13.75 3.90
N ARG A 80 6.02 -13.95 3.10
CA ARG A 80 6.54 -15.28 2.71
C ARG A 80 7.75 -15.74 3.51
N THR A 81 8.41 -14.85 4.22
CA THR A 81 9.63 -15.13 4.97
C THR A 81 9.36 -15.07 6.47
N LEU A 82 9.59 -16.19 7.18
CA LEU A 82 9.26 -16.28 8.61
C LEU A 82 10.04 -15.27 9.46
N GLU A 83 11.32 -15.10 9.18
CA GLU A 83 12.21 -14.15 9.87
C GLU A 83 11.67 -12.72 9.77
N LEU A 84 11.49 -12.21 8.55
CA LEU A 84 10.92 -10.87 8.31
C LEU A 84 9.53 -10.70 8.95
N LEU A 85 8.70 -11.75 8.92
CA LEU A 85 7.38 -11.69 9.51
C LEU A 85 7.44 -11.62 11.04
N ASN A 86 8.37 -12.36 11.66
CA ASN A 86 8.62 -12.29 13.10
C ASN A 86 9.19 -10.92 13.52
N ASP A 87 10.04 -10.30 12.71
CA ASP A 87 10.50 -8.92 12.95
C ASP A 87 9.32 -7.95 13.00
N VAL A 88 8.37 -8.08 12.07
CA VAL A 88 7.14 -7.28 12.10
C VAL A 88 6.31 -7.58 13.36
N LEU A 89 6.17 -8.83 13.78
CA LEU A 89 5.45 -9.17 15.02
C LEU A 89 6.07 -8.49 16.24
N ILE A 90 7.40 -8.50 16.37
CA ILE A 90 8.14 -7.87 17.46
C ILE A 90 7.85 -6.36 17.51
N ILE A 91 7.82 -5.68 16.37
CA ILE A 91 7.51 -4.24 16.27
C ILE A 91 6.11 -3.91 16.82
N PHE A 92 5.17 -4.86 16.69
CA PHE A 92 3.81 -4.75 17.21
C PHE A 92 3.65 -5.33 18.61
N ASP A 93 4.75 -5.60 19.32
CA ASP A 93 4.76 -6.14 20.68
C ASP A 93 4.09 -7.53 20.75
N LEU A 94 4.29 -8.36 19.72
CA LEU A 94 3.75 -9.72 19.60
C LEU A 94 4.88 -10.75 19.63
N GLU A 95 4.58 -11.91 20.22
CA GLU A 95 5.49 -13.05 20.29
C GLU A 95 5.86 -13.58 18.88
N PRO A 96 7.16 -13.75 18.58
CA PRO A 96 7.63 -14.47 17.40
C PRO A 96 7.03 -15.88 17.32
N GLN A 97 6.86 -16.38 16.11
CA GLN A 97 6.27 -17.69 15.89
C GLN A 97 7.27 -18.65 15.25
N THR A 98 7.11 -19.94 15.55
CA THR A 98 7.97 -21.01 15.01
C THR A 98 7.57 -21.48 13.60
N SER A 99 6.46 -20.97 13.06
CA SER A 99 6.02 -21.34 11.71
C SER A 99 5.39 -20.16 10.98
N LEU A 100 5.61 -20.11 9.67
CA LEU A 100 5.09 -19.06 8.79
C LEU A 100 3.57 -18.93 8.86
N ASN A 101 2.86 -20.06 8.92
CA ASN A 101 1.41 -20.06 9.00
C ASN A 101 0.89 -19.49 10.33
N LYS A 102 1.55 -19.78 11.46
CA LYS A 102 1.20 -19.19 12.75
C LYS A 102 1.50 -17.69 12.77
N ALA A 103 2.68 -17.28 12.28
CA ALA A 103 3.06 -15.88 12.14
C ALA A 103 2.05 -15.08 11.31
N ARG A 104 1.67 -15.59 10.12
CA ARG A 104 0.66 -14.97 9.25
C ARG A 104 -0.69 -14.85 9.93
N LYS A 105 -1.15 -15.92 10.61
CA LYS A 105 -2.43 -15.91 11.33
C LYS A 105 -2.43 -14.88 12.46
N LEU A 106 -1.32 -14.77 13.21
CA LEU A 106 -1.18 -13.81 14.30
C LEU A 106 -1.15 -12.37 13.78
N LEU A 107 -0.30 -12.09 12.78
CA LEU A 107 -0.24 -10.79 12.10
C LEU A 107 -1.64 -10.37 11.62
N LYS A 108 -2.30 -11.24 10.87
CA LYS A 108 -3.64 -11.01 10.32
C LYS A 108 -4.72 -10.78 11.39
N LYS A 109 -4.53 -11.28 12.61
CA LYS A 109 -5.49 -11.13 13.72
C LYS A 109 -5.24 -9.89 14.56
N LYS A 110 -3.99 -9.46 14.71
CA LYS A 110 -3.57 -8.48 15.71
C LYS A 110 -3.01 -7.19 15.14
N VAL A 111 -2.58 -7.19 13.88
CA VAL A 111 -1.94 -6.04 13.24
C VAL A 111 -2.88 -5.43 12.20
N PHE A 112 -3.17 -4.15 12.36
CA PHE A 112 -3.96 -3.34 11.43
C PHE A 112 -3.07 -2.22 10.89
N ILE A 113 -2.59 -2.36 9.66
CA ILE A 113 -1.67 -1.42 9.01
C ILE A 113 -1.98 -1.36 7.50
N ASN A 114 -1.76 -0.21 6.86
CA ASN A 114 -1.82 -0.15 5.40
C ASN A 114 -0.52 -0.66 4.78
N ILE A 115 -0.62 -1.19 3.56
CA ILE A 115 0.50 -1.86 2.89
C ILE A 115 1.70 -0.93 2.64
N PHE A 116 1.44 0.34 2.35
CA PHE A 116 2.49 1.33 2.08
C PHE A 116 3.28 1.62 3.35
N ASP A 117 2.60 1.80 4.48
CA ASP A 117 3.25 2.01 5.78
C ASP A 117 4.00 0.76 6.24
N LEU A 118 3.46 -0.44 5.99
CA LEU A 118 4.15 -1.70 6.28
C LEU A 118 5.44 -1.84 5.47
N ALA A 119 5.37 -1.63 4.16
CA ALA A 119 6.53 -1.67 3.29
C ALA A 119 7.58 -0.61 3.67
N ALA A 120 7.13 0.53 4.21
CA ALA A 120 8.01 1.66 4.56
C ALA A 120 8.56 1.57 5.98
N GLY A 121 8.20 0.56 6.76
CA GLY A 121 8.54 0.47 8.18
C GLY A 121 7.95 1.59 9.04
N ARG A 122 6.84 2.22 8.61
CA ARG A 122 6.19 3.34 9.31
C ARG A 122 5.06 2.85 10.19
N TYR A 123 5.38 2.50 11.43
CA TYR A 123 4.44 1.87 12.35
C TYR A 123 3.74 2.88 13.27
N ASP A 124 2.70 3.56 12.75
CA ASP A 124 1.89 4.47 13.57
C ASP A 124 1.04 3.70 14.59
N ARG A 125 1.47 3.73 15.86
CA ARG A 125 0.81 3.06 16.98
C ARG A 125 -0.62 3.57 17.23
N ARG A 126 -0.98 4.78 16.77
CA ARG A 126 -2.34 5.35 16.94
C ARG A 126 -3.38 4.68 16.05
N ARG A 127 -2.97 3.87 15.06
CA ARG A 127 -3.85 3.24 14.06
C ARG A 127 -4.02 1.73 14.25
N ARG A 128 -3.67 1.19 15.42
CA ARG A 128 -3.74 -0.25 15.76
C ARG A 128 -5.17 -0.83 15.88
N THR A 129 -6.20 -0.14 15.37
CA THR A 129 -7.58 -0.66 15.33
C THR A 129 -8.08 -0.70 13.90
N ILE A 130 -8.96 -1.67 13.60
CA ILE A 130 -9.60 -1.76 12.28
C ILE A 130 -10.37 -0.48 11.93
N GLY A 131 -11.06 0.14 12.89
CA GLY A 131 -11.78 1.41 12.69
C GLY A 131 -10.84 2.58 12.40
N GLY A 132 -9.70 2.66 13.08
CA GLY A 132 -8.66 3.65 12.81
C GLY A 132 -8.07 3.51 11.41
N LEU A 133 -7.73 2.29 11.00
CA LEU A 133 -7.22 2.00 9.66
C LEU A 133 -8.25 2.37 8.58
N LYS A 134 -9.52 1.98 8.75
CA LYS A 134 -10.61 2.32 7.82
C LYS A 134 -10.79 3.84 7.67
N ARG A 135 -10.82 4.58 8.79
CA ARG A 135 -10.93 6.05 8.77
C ARG A 135 -9.74 6.69 8.06
N TYR A 136 -8.53 6.20 8.33
CA TYR A 136 -7.32 6.68 7.66
C TYR A 136 -7.38 6.47 6.15
N LEU A 137 -7.70 5.27 5.69
CA LEU A 137 -7.80 4.94 4.26
C LEU A 137 -8.96 5.66 3.56
N ARG A 138 -10.03 5.99 4.30
CA ARG A 138 -11.11 6.84 3.79
C ARG A 138 -10.58 8.23 3.41
N ASN A 139 -9.84 8.84 4.33
CA ASN A 139 -9.28 10.19 4.18
C ASN A 139 -8.03 10.22 3.29
N ASN A 140 -7.40 9.07 3.03
CA ASN A 140 -6.19 8.94 2.23
C ASN A 140 -6.41 7.90 1.12
N PRO A 141 -7.23 8.20 0.10
CA PRO A 141 -7.58 7.24 -0.95
C PRO A 141 -6.36 6.74 -1.73
N HIS A 142 -5.30 7.54 -1.83
CA HIS A 142 -4.04 7.14 -2.47
C HIS A 142 -3.27 6.08 -1.69
N LYS A 143 -3.59 5.84 -0.41
CA LYS A 143 -3.00 4.75 0.40
C LYS A 143 -3.79 3.44 0.29
N ARG A 144 -4.85 3.41 -0.52
CA ARG A 144 -5.57 2.17 -0.84
C ARG A 144 -4.81 1.40 -1.91
N TYR A 145 -4.60 0.11 -1.68
CA TYR A 145 -3.92 -0.73 -2.64
C TYR A 145 -4.89 -1.27 -3.69
N PRO A 146 -4.56 -1.21 -5.00
CA PRO A 146 -5.44 -1.72 -6.06
C PRO A 146 -5.72 -3.22 -5.93
N LEU A 147 -6.97 -3.63 -6.18
CA LEU A 147 -7.41 -5.02 -6.06
C LEU A 147 -6.83 -5.89 -7.17
N GLN A 148 -6.77 -5.35 -8.39
CA GLN A 148 -6.17 -6.07 -9.53
C GLN A 148 -4.73 -6.48 -9.18
N LEU A 149 -3.91 -5.53 -8.71
CA LEU A 149 -2.54 -5.81 -8.24
C LEU A 149 -2.52 -6.79 -7.04
N ALA A 150 -3.48 -6.68 -6.12
CA ALA A 150 -3.55 -7.63 -5.00
C ALA A 150 -3.83 -9.07 -5.47
N LYS A 151 -4.71 -9.26 -6.46
CA LYS A 151 -5.12 -10.56 -7.01
C LYS A 151 -4.00 -11.30 -7.73
N GLU A 152 -3.03 -10.57 -8.28
CA GLU A 152 -1.82 -11.16 -8.87
C GLU A 152 -0.98 -11.92 -7.82
N ASN A 153 -1.21 -11.68 -6.53
CA ASN A 153 -0.50 -12.35 -5.44
C ASN A 153 -1.45 -12.86 -4.34
N LYS A 154 -1.80 -14.15 -4.39
CA LYS A 154 -2.71 -14.80 -3.44
C LYS A 154 -2.38 -14.55 -1.95
N VAL A 155 -1.11 -14.49 -1.59
CA VAL A 155 -0.69 -14.24 -0.19
C VAL A 155 -1.06 -12.81 0.22
N LEU A 156 -0.82 -11.85 -0.68
CA LEU A 156 -1.15 -10.45 -0.47
C LEU A 156 -2.66 -10.22 -0.50
N GLU A 157 -3.36 -10.80 -1.48
CA GLU A 157 -4.83 -10.80 -1.54
C GLU A 157 -5.44 -11.30 -0.23
N CYS A 158 -4.99 -12.46 0.26
CA CYS A 158 -5.49 -13.05 1.50
C CYS A 158 -5.25 -12.17 2.74
N PHE A 159 -4.14 -11.42 2.76
CA PHE A 159 -3.81 -10.49 3.83
C PHE A 159 -4.73 -9.26 3.78
N LEU A 160 -4.93 -8.68 2.59
CA LEU A 160 -5.79 -7.52 2.38
C LEU A 160 -7.29 -7.85 2.57
N CYS A 161 -7.75 -9.04 2.20
CA CYS A 161 -9.15 -9.52 2.32
C CYS A 161 -9.76 -9.38 3.71
N LYS A 162 -8.99 -9.62 4.77
CA LYS A 162 -9.53 -9.62 6.14
C LYS A 162 -9.38 -8.27 6.85
N MET A 163 -8.59 -7.33 6.32
CA MET A 163 -8.51 -5.96 6.82
C MET A 163 -9.75 -5.11 6.44
N GLY A 164 -10.74 -5.74 5.81
CA GLY A 164 -12.00 -5.14 5.39
C GLY A 164 -11.89 -4.65 3.96
N TYR A 165 -12.51 -5.38 3.03
CA TYR A 165 -12.85 -4.91 1.70
C TYR A 165 -13.92 -3.79 1.75
N ASP A 166 -13.57 -2.67 2.39
CA ASP A 166 -14.07 -1.35 1.99
C ASP A 166 -13.09 -0.71 0.98
N ILE A 167 -12.16 -1.49 0.43
CA ILE A 167 -11.22 -1.00 -0.59
C ILE A 167 -11.79 -1.16 -2.01
N ILE A 168 -12.50 -2.21 -2.41
CA ILE A 168 -13.06 -2.31 -3.78
C ILE A 168 -14.45 -2.97 -3.80
N ARG A 169 -15.47 -2.12 -3.71
CA ARG A 169 -16.64 -2.11 -4.59
C ARG A 169 -16.97 -0.64 -4.83
N PHE A 170 -16.41 -0.08 -5.90
CA PHE A 170 -17.07 1.04 -6.57
C PHE A 170 -17.90 0.40 -7.67
N TYR A 171 -19.22 0.55 -7.56
CA TYR A 171 -20.07 0.68 -8.73
C TYR A 171 -19.73 2.00 -9.43
#